data_AF-A0A953T8C7-F1
#
_entry.id   AF-A0A953T8C7-F1
#
_cell.length_a   1.000
_cell.length_b   1.000
_cell.length_c   1.000
_cell.angle_alpha   90.00
_cell.angle_beta   90.00
_cell.angle_gamma   90.00
#
_symmetry.space_group_name_H-M   'P 1'
#
loop_
_entity.id
_entity.type
_entity.pdbx_description
1 polymer ?
#
loop_
_entity_poly.entity_id
_entity_poly.type
_entity_poly.pdbx_seq_one_letter_code
_entity_poly.pdbx_strand_id
1 'polypeptide(L)'
;MRHGFSGGLPRGFGGKLGDGSFLFPWMHLIDLAFVLLIIFIGYMLFKTYKRQSSINSAIEILNIKFAKGEISEEEYINKKNLIKSKKINKA
;
A
#
# COMPACT_ATOMS: atom_id res chain seq x y z
N MET A 1 48.50 -16.78 25.49
CA MET A 1 47.17 -17.21 25.00
C MET A 1 46.24 -15.99 24.97
N ARG A 2 46.15 -15.29 23.83
CA ARG A 2 45.11 -14.29 23.55
C ARG A 2 44.81 -14.38 22.06
N HIS A 3 43.85 -15.24 21.70
CA HIS A 3 43.32 -15.26 20.34
C HIS A 3 42.28 -14.14 20.23
N GLY A 4 42.54 -13.23 19.29
CA GLY A 4 41.66 -12.13 18.95
C GLY A 4 40.31 -12.65 18.49
N PHE A 5 39.28 -12.02 19.02
CA PHE A 5 37.89 -12.14 18.62
C PHE A 5 37.77 -11.84 17.12
N SER A 6 37.65 -12.88 16.29
CA SER A 6 37.25 -12.75 14.89
C SER A 6 35.75 -12.42 14.84
N GLY A 7 35.43 -11.16 15.14
CA GLY A 7 34.12 -10.56 14.91
C GLY A 7 33.92 -10.33 13.41
N GLY A 8 33.74 -11.41 12.65
CA GLY A 8 33.24 -11.34 11.29
C GLY A 8 31.78 -10.89 11.34
N LEU A 9 31.53 -9.62 11.05
CA LEU A 9 30.18 -9.14 10.80
C LEU A 9 29.60 -9.91 9.60
N PRO A 10 28.32 -10.32 9.65
CA PRO A 10 27.67 -11.01 8.55
C PRO A 10 27.69 -10.11 7.32
N ARG A 11 27.98 -10.68 6.15
CA ARG A 11 27.82 -10.02 4.85
C ARG A 11 26.33 -9.74 4.57
N GLY A 12 25.77 -8.79 5.29
CA GLY A 12 24.44 -8.26 5.10
C GLY A 12 24.53 -6.76 5.33
N PHE A 13 23.98 -5.99 4.40
CA PHE A 13 23.96 -4.52 4.43
C PHE A 13 25.30 -3.83 4.17
N GLY A 14 25.75 -3.91 2.93
CA GLY A 14 26.82 -3.07 2.41
C GLY A 14 26.78 -3.13 0.89
N GLY A 15 25.80 -2.45 0.30
CA GLY A 15 25.75 -2.27 -1.14
C GLY A 15 27.11 -1.78 -1.61
N LYS A 16 27.64 -2.41 -2.67
CA LYS A 16 28.80 -1.94 -3.41
C LYS A 16 28.47 -0.56 -4.00
N LEU A 17 28.51 0.47 -3.18
CA LEU A 17 28.52 1.86 -3.60
C LEU A 17 29.94 2.14 -4.10
N GLY A 18 30.18 1.88 -5.39
CA GLY A 18 31.38 2.39 -6.07
C GLY A 18 32.37 1.36 -6.61
N ASP A 19 31.96 0.12 -6.88
CA ASP A 19 32.83 -0.84 -7.57
C ASP A 19 32.39 -1.02 -9.04
N GLY A 20 32.98 -0.20 -9.93
CA GLY A 20 33.20 -0.54 -11.34
C GLY A 20 32.00 -0.56 -12.31
N SER A 21 30.83 -0.08 -11.94
CA SER A 21 29.59 -0.25 -12.74
C SER A 21 29.38 0.75 -13.89
N PHE A 22 30.36 1.60 -14.21
CA PHE A 22 30.24 2.61 -15.28
C PHE A 22 30.43 2.07 -16.70
N LEU A 23 30.74 0.78 -16.86
CA LEU A 23 31.09 0.18 -18.16
C LEU A 23 29.88 -0.36 -18.95
N PHE A 24 28.69 -0.43 -18.35
CA PHE A 24 27.47 -0.95 -19.02
C PHE A 24 26.22 -0.12 -18.66
N PRO A 25 26.00 1.03 -19.31
CA PRO A 25 24.85 1.91 -19.05
C PRO A 25 23.49 1.22 -19.22
N TRP A 26 23.41 0.19 -20.07
CA TRP A 26 22.17 -0.55 -20.32
C TRP A 26 21.73 -1.46 -19.18
N MET A 27 22.64 -1.88 -18.29
CA MET A 27 22.28 -2.79 -17.19
C MET A 27 21.54 -2.07 -16.06
N HIS A 28 21.75 -0.75 -15.91
CA HIS A 28 21.07 0.10 -14.92
C HIS A 28 19.62 0.47 -15.30
N LEU A 29 19.23 0.27 -16.55
CA LEU A 29 17.85 0.54 -17.00
C LEU A 29 16.85 -0.45 -16.37
N ILE A 30 17.28 -1.69 -16.15
CA ILE A 30 16.46 -2.71 -15.49
C ILE A 30 16.23 -2.35 -14.03
N ASP A 31 17.25 -1.89 -13.33
CA ASP A 31 17.14 -1.47 -11.92
C ASP A 31 16.20 -0.25 -11.80
N LEU A 32 16.31 0.73 -12.70
CA LEU A 32 15.42 1.89 -12.72
C LEU A 32 13.96 1.48 -13.01
N ALA A 33 13.73 0.58 -13.96
CA ALA A 33 12.40 0.06 -14.27
C ALA A 33 11.81 -0.70 -13.07
N PHE A 34 12.63 -1.46 -12.34
CA PHE A 34 12.21 -2.19 -11.15
C PHE A 34 11.79 -1.24 -10.01
N VAL A 35 12.54 -0.16 -9.79
CA VAL A 35 12.18 0.87 -8.80
C VAL A 35 10.86 1.56 -9.18
N LEU A 36 10.68 1.92 -10.46
CA LEU A 36 9.43 2.50 -10.94
C LEU A 36 8.25 1.54 -10.80
N LEU A 37 8.45 0.25 -11.05
CA LEU A 37 7.45 -0.79 -10.87
C LEU A 37 7.01 -0.89 -9.40
N ILE A 38 7.95 -0.89 -8.45
CA ILE A 38 7.65 -0.92 -7.01
C ILE A 38 6.84 0.32 -6.61
N ILE A 39 7.25 1.51 -7.05
CA ILE A 39 6.54 2.76 -6.77
C ILE A 39 5.12 2.71 -7.36
N PHE A 40 4.97 2.21 -8.58
CA PHE A 40 3.68 2.07 -9.24
C PHE A 40 2.74 1.12 -8.49
N ILE A 41 3.24 -0.06 -8.10
CA ILE A 41 2.48 -1.04 -7.30
C ILE A 41 2.10 -0.42 -5.95
N GLY A 42 3.05 0.23 -5.27
CA GLY A 42 2.81 0.92 -4.00
C GLY A 42 1.71 1.98 -4.15
N TYR A 43 1.80 2.86 -5.14
CA TYR A 43 0.79 3.88 -5.42
C TYR A 43 -0.60 3.28 -5.68
N MET A 44 -0.67 2.20 -6.47
CA MET A 44 -1.92 1.53 -6.77
C MET A 44 -2.56 0.92 -5.51
N LEU A 45 -1.75 0.28 -4.66
CA LEU A 45 -2.19 -0.26 -3.38
C LEU A 45 -2.70 0.85 -2.44
N PHE A 46 -1.92 1.93 -2.26
CA PHE A 46 -2.33 3.05 -1.40
C PHE A 46 -3.65 3.70 -1.86
N LYS A 47 -3.87 3.81 -3.17
CA LYS A 47 -5.13 4.32 -3.73
C LYS A 47 -6.32 3.42 -3.41
N THR A 48 -6.11 2.10 -3.42
CA THR A 48 -7.14 1.11 -3.06
C THR A 48 -7.45 1.14 -1.56
N TYR A 49 -6.42 1.21 -0.70
CA TYR A 49 -6.59 1.28 0.76
C TYR A 49 -7.34 2.55 1.21
N LYS A 50 -6.95 3.74 0.69
CA LYS A 50 -7.66 4.99 1.03
C LYS A 50 -9.14 4.96 0.64
N ARG A 51 -9.48 4.34 -0.49
CA ARG A 51 -10.88 4.18 -0.90
C ARG A 51 -11.65 3.21 0.00
N GLN A 52 -11.06 2.06 0.34
CA GLN A 52 -11.72 1.09 1.21
C GLN A 52 -12.00 1.68 2.60
N SER A 53 -11.06 2.47 3.14
CA SER A 53 -11.24 3.21 4.40
C SER A 53 -12.41 4.20 4.31
N SER A 54 -12.52 4.98 3.23
CA SER A 54 -13.62 5.95 3.04
C SER A 54 -15.00 5.32 2.89
N ILE A 55 -15.07 4.10 2.33
CA ILE A 55 -16.33 3.37 2.19
C ILE A 55 -16.78 2.83 3.54
N ASN A 56 -15.86 2.29 4.33
CA ASN A 56 -16.15 1.78 5.67
C ASN A 56 -16.63 2.91 6.60
N SER A 57 -15.99 4.09 6.56
CA SER A 57 -16.43 5.24 7.36
C SER A 57 -17.80 5.78 6.94
N ALA A 58 -18.12 5.76 5.64
CA ALA A 58 -19.45 6.16 5.18
C ALA A 58 -20.56 5.21 5.67
N ILE A 59 -20.30 3.90 5.74
CA ILE A 59 -21.25 2.92 6.29
C ILE A 59 -21.41 3.12 7.80
N GLU A 60 -20.33 3.39 8.51
CA GLU A 60 -20.36 3.66 9.95
C GLU A 60 -21.22 4.87 10.30
N ILE A 61 -21.07 5.97 9.56
CA ILE A 61 -21.93 7.16 9.71
C ILE A 61 -23.40 6.80 9.45
N LEU A 62 -23.67 5.97 8.44
CA LEU A 62 -25.04 5.53 8.13
C LEU A 62 -25.66 4.74 9.29
N ASN A 63 -24.88 3.84 9.91
CA ASN A 63 -25.32 3.04 11.06
C ASN A 63 -25.62 3.93 12.27
N ILE A 64 -24.76 4.93 12.54
CA ILE A 64 -24.96 5.88 13.65
C ILE A 64 -26.27 6.65 13.46
N LYS A 65 -26.54 7.17 12.25
CA LYS A 65 -27.76 7.93 11.96
C LYS A 65 -29.02 7.08 12.10
N PHE A 66 -28.97 5.83 11.65
CA PHE A 66 -30.08 4.89 11.81
C PHE A 66 -30.35 4.55 13.28
N ALA A 67 -29.29 4.26 14.05
CA ALA A 67 -29.41 3.97 15.49
C ALA A 67 -29.98 5.15 16.29
N LYS A 68 -29.71 6.38 15.86
CA LYS A 68 -30.30 7.59 16.45
C LYS A 68 -31.74 7.89 16.00
N GLY A 69 -32.27 7.15 15.02
CA GLY A 69 -33.56 7.42 14.42
C GLY A 69 -33.59 8.69 13.53
N GLU A 70 -32.43 9.21 13.12
CA GLU A 70 -32.33 10.38 12.24
C GLU A 70 -32.73 10.06 10.78
N ILE A 71 -32.73 8.78 10.41
CA ILE A 71 -33.10 8.28 9.08
C ILE A 71 -34.03 7.08 9.22
N SER A 72 -34.95 6.92 8.26
CA SER A 72 -35.84 5.75 8.18
C SER A 72 -35.11 4.51 7.69
N GLU A 73 -35.73 3.34 7.87
CA GLU A 73 -35.21 2.06 7.39
C GLU A 73 -35.06 2.03 5.87
N GLU A 74 -36.04 2.55 5.12
CA GLU A 74 -35.97 2.64 3.66
C GLU A 74 -34.79 3.50 3.19
N GLU A 75 -34.55 4.65 3.84
CA GLU A 75 -33.41 5.50 3.52
C GLU A 75 -32.07 4.80 3.82
N TYR A 76 -32.00 4.08 4.94
CA TYR A 76 -30.82 3.31 5.31
C TYR A 76 -30.49 2.24 4.26
N ILE A 77 -31.48 1.44 3.86
CA ILE A 77 -31.31 0.36 2.88
C ILE A 77 -30.87 0.92 1.53
N ASN A 78 -31.53 1.97 1.04
CA ASN A 78 -31.16 2.60 -0.24
C ASN A 78 -29.73 3.13 -0.25
N LYS A 79 -29.34 3.88 0.79
CA LYS A 79 -27.98 4.45 0.88
C LYS A 79 -26.90 3.38 1.06
N LYS A 80 -27.17 2.33 1.84
CA LYS A 80 -26.27 1.18 2.01
C LYS A 80 -26.04 0.43 0.70
N ASN A 81 -27.10 0.22 -0.08
CA ASN A 81 -27.01 -0.46 -1.37
C ASN A 81 -26.22 0.36 -2.40
N LEU A 82 -26.38 1.69 -2.42
CA LEU A 82 -25.57 2.58 -3.26
C LEU A 82 -24.08 2.55 -2.89
N ILE A 83 -23.75 2.51 -1.60
CA ILE A 83 -22.36 2.42 -1.16
C ILE A 83 -21.77 1.04 -1.52
N LYS A 84 -22.55 -0.04 -1.39
CA LYS A 84 -22.13 -1.40 -1.73
C LYS A 84 -21.96 -1.58 -3.25
N SER A 85 -22.83 -1.02 -4.07
CA SER A 85 -22.69 -1.08 -5.54
C SER A 85 -21.46 -0.29 -6.03
N LYS A 86 -21.15 0.85 -5.39
CA LYS A 86 -19.91 1.61 -5.64
C LYS A 86 -18.65 0.84 -5.28
N LYS A 87 -18.73 -0.12 -4.33
CA LYS A 87 -17.65 -1.06 -4.02
C LYS A 87 -17.49 -2.14 -5.11
N ILE A 88 -18.58 -2.62 -5.69
CA ILE A 88 -18.60 -3.72 -6.68
C ILE A 88 -18.15 -3.25 -8.07
N ASN A 89 -18.67 -2.12 -8.57
CA ASN A 89 -18.36 -1.62 -9.92
C ASN A 89 -16.94 -1.02 -10.08
N LYS A 90 -16.10 -1.10 -9.05
CA LYS A 90 -14.76 -0.51 -9.00
C LYS A 90 -13.69 -1.47 -8.50
N ALA A 91 -14.06 -2.72 -8.20
CA ALA A 91 -13.17 -3.85 -8.03
C ALA A 91 -12.89 -4.47 -9.40
#